data_AF-A0A967YU15-F1
#
_entry.id   AF-A0A967YU15-F1
#
_cell.length_a   1.000
_cell.length_b   1.000
_cell.length_c   1.000
_cell.angle_alpha   90.00
_cell.angle_beta   90.00
_cell.angle_gamma   90.00
#
_symmetry.space_group_name_H-M   'P 1'
#
loop_
_entity.id
_entity.type
_entity.pdbx_description
1 polymer ?
#
loop_
_entity_poly.entity_id
_entity_poly.type
_entity_poly.pdbx_seq_one_letter_code
_entity_poly.pdbx_strand_id
1 'polypeptide(L)'
;MELRNFGRLLTSLILLVFVHDASVAQTNNYSSKLFPTPEVLKPKIEFWKNIYAKYSERDVVIHDSEDLSVVYTVINLDSLFHGIYISQRLQWKKIKNIKKEYRAILLKLARRTQLNLESLVGKEKFVASLFGEDLNRKRLRRAARRIRAQTGLKERFKLG
;
A
#
# COMPACT_ATOMS: atom_id res chain seq x y z
N MET A 1 -53.59 -15.89 -60.85
CA MET A 1 -54.86 -15.25 -60.46
C MET A 1 -55.33 -15.98 -59.22
N GLU A 2 -55.19 -15.35 -58.06
CA GLU A 2 -55.97 -15.52 -56.83
C GLU A 2 -55.27 -14.59 -55.82
N LEU A 3 -56.01 -13.57 -55.40
CA LEU A 3 -55.57 -12.47 -54.54
C LEU A 3 -56.23 -12.66 -53.17
N ARG A 4 -55.61 -12.00 -52.15
CA ARG A 4 -56.21 -11.50 -50.89
C ARG A 4 -56.30 -12.52 -49.73
N ASN A 5 -55.89 -12.21 -48.48
CA ASN A 5 -56.17 -11.00 -47.70
C ASN A 5 -55.34 -10.88 -46.39
N PHE A 6 -55.07 -9.63 -45.97
CA PHE A 6 -54.93 -9.02 -44.61
C PHE A 6 -54.02 -9.74 -43.58
N GLY A 7 -53.03 -9.14 -42.92
CA GLY A 7 -52.74 -7.74 -42.59
C GLY A 7 -52.41 -7.68 -41.08
N ARG A 8 -51.25 -7.10 -40.68
CA ARG A 8 -51.03 -6.39 -39.40
C ARG A 8 -49.58 -5.89 -39.24
N LEU A 9 -49.50 -4.56 -39.20
CA LEU A 9 -48.75 -3.71 -38.26
C LEU A 9 -47.21 -3.62 -38.32
N LEU A 10 -46.79 -2.38 -38.63
CA LEU A 10 -45.59 -1.64 -38.24
C LEU A 10 -44.81 -2.20 -37.04
N THR A 11 -43.48 -2.19 -37.15
CA THR A 11 -42.60 -1.21 -36.46
C THR A 11 -41.17 -1.28 -37.00
N SER A 12 -40.57 -0.09 -37.15
CA SER A 12 -39.16 0.16 -37.42
C SER A 12 -38.25 -0.44 -36.33
N LEU A 13 -36.94 -0.57 -36.58
CA LEU A 13 -35.91 0.21 -35.85
C LEU A 13 -34.54 -0.51 -35.68
N ILE A 14 -33.51 0.16 -36.24
CA ILE A 14 -32.09 0.29 -35.82
C ILE A 14 -31.12 -0.89 -36.04
N LEU A 15 -30.24 -0.63 -37.02
CA LEU A 15 -28.89 -1.16 -37.17
C LEU A 15 -28.03 -0.66 -35.99
N LEU A 16 -27.60 -1.53 -35.08
CA LEU A 16 -26.67 -1.16 -34.01
C LEU A 16 -25.28 -1.68 -34.37
N VAL A 17 -24.50 -0.80 -35.01
CA VAL A 17 -23.08 -1.01 -35.24
C VAL A 17 -22.38 -0.94 -33.88
N PHE A 18 -21.96 -2.09 -33.36
CA PHE A 18 -21.04 -2.13 -32.22
C PHE A 18 -19.63 -1.79 -32.71
N VAL A 19 -19.33 -0.50 -32.87
CA VAL A 19 -17.95 -0.04 -32.83
C VAL A 19 -17.56 -0.02 -31.35
N HIS A 20 -16.98 -1.10 -30.85
CA HIS A 20 -16.23 -1.05 -29.59
C HIS A 20 -14.90 -0.37 -29.88
N ASP A 21 -14.90 0.94 -29.76
CA ASP A 21 -13.71 1.77 -29.78
C ASP A 21 -12.90 1.49 -28.51
N ALA A 22 -11.96 0.56 -28.58
CA ALA A 22 -11.05 0.19 -27.49
C ALA A 22 -9.97 1.27 -27.23
N SER A 23 -10.33 2.55 -27.35
CA SER A 23 -9.41 3.69 -27.35
C SER A 23 -9.50 4.59 -26.10
N VAL A 24 -10.19 4.15 -25.04
CA VAL A 24 -10.22 4.89 -23.75
C VAL A 24 -9.26 4.26 -22.73
N ALA A 25 -8.01 4.07 -23.13
CA ALA A 25 -6.89 4.04 -22.20
C ALA A 25 -6.04 5.30 -22.42
N GLN A 26 -6.70 6.46 -22.53
CA GLN A 26 -6.04 7.74 -22.53
C GLN A 26 -5.47 7.95 -21.13
N THR A 27 -4.15 8.09 -21.01
CA THR A 27 -3.50 8.49 -19.76
C THR A 27 -4.05 9.86 -19.38
N ASN A 28 -4.94 9.89 -18.39
CA ASN A 28 -5.69 11.09 -17.98
C ASN A 28 -4.78 12.15 -17.32
N ASN A 29 -3.92 12.80 -18.10
CA ASN A 29 -3.13 13.97 -17.71
C ASN A 29 -4.00 15.21 -17.45
N TYR A 30 -5.29 15.19 -17.82
CA TYR A 30 -6.25 16.24 -17.49
C TYR A 30 -6.64 16.22 -16.01
N SER A 31 -6.75 15.04 -15.40
CA SER A 31 -7.16 14.90 -13.99
C SER A 31 -6.11 15.47 -13.03
N SER A 32 -4.82 15.26 -13.32
CA SER A 32 -3.73 15.80 -12.48
C SER A 32 -3.59 17.32 -12.56
N LYS A 33 -3.98 17.94 -13.68
CA LYS A 33 -4.02 19.41 -13.83
C LYS A 33 -5.19 20.04 -13.07
N LEU A 34 -6.34 19.37 -13.03
CA LEU A 34 -7.53 19.84 -12.33
C LEU A 34 -7.48 19.55 -10.82
N PHE A 35 -6.83 18.44 -10.43
CA PHE A 35 -6.68 17.99 -9.06
C PHE A 35 -5.20 17.67 -8.77
N PRO A 36 -4.35 18.70 -8.61
CA PRO A 36 -2.95 18.48 -8.30
C PRO A 36 -2.80 17.77 -6.94
N THR A 37 -1.90 16.80 -6.86
CA THR A 37 -1.59 16.11 -5.60
C THR A 37 -0.61 16.95 -4.77
N PRO A 38 -0.99 17.44 -3.58
CA PRO A 38 -0.07 18.15 -2.70
C PRO A 38 1.11 17.25 -2.27
N GLU A 39 2.32 17.81 -2.19
CA GLU A 39 3.54 17.06 -1.81
C GLU A 39 3.37 16.32 -0.48
N VAL A 40 2.74 16.98 0.50
CA VAL A 40 2.47 16.42 1.83
C VAL A 40 1.57 15.17 1.81
N LEU A 41 0.76 14.98 0.75
CA LEU A 41 -0.12 13.82 0.61
C LEU A 41 0.54 12.67 -0.16
N LYS A 42 1.60 12.93 -0.94
CA LYS A 42 2.23 11.90 -1.78
C LYS A 42 2.63 10.65 -1.01
N PRO A 43 3.30 10.71 0.17
CA PRO A 43 3.68 9.50 0.90
C PRO A 43 2.48 8.70 1.38
N LYS A 44 1.40 9.39 1.80
CA LYS A 44 0.16 8.73 2.24
C LYS A 44 -0.53 8.02 1.07
N ILE A 45 -0.61 8.70 -0.07
CA ILE A 45 -1.20 8.15 -1.30
C ILE A 45 -0.39 6.95 -1.77
N GLU A 46 0.94 7.06 -1.81
CA GLU A 46 1.83 5.97 -2.22
C GLU A 46 1.72 4.77 -1.29
N PHE A 47 1.70 4.99 0.02
CA PHE A 47 1.50 3.93 1.00
C PHE A 47 0.21 3.14 0.71
N TRP A 48 -0.92 3.83 0.57
CA TRP A 48 -2.20 3.15 0.32
C TRP A 48 -2.25 2.51 -1.06
N LYS A 49 -1.73 3.17 -2.12
CA LYS A 49 -1.57 2.54 -3.44
C LYS A 49 -0.80 1.23 -3.32
N ASN A 50 0.29 1.19 -2.56
CA ASN A 50 1.06 -0.02 -2.37
C ASN A 50 0.28 -1.10 -1.60
N ILE A 51 -0.47 -0.75 -0.56
CA ILE A 51 -1.33 -1.71 0.17
C ILE A 51 -2.37 -2.36 -0.76
N TYR A 52 -3.03 -1.58 -1.62
CA TYR A 52 -4.12 -2.07 -2.48
C TYR A 52 -3.66 -2.65 -3.81
N ALA A 53 -2.51 -2.25 -4.36
CA ALA A 53 -2.10 -2.66 -5.70
C ALA A 53 -0.83 -3.54 -5.73
N LYS A 54 0.05 -3.41 -4.73
CA LYS A 54 1.38 -4.03 -4.74
C LYS A 54 1.49 -5.20 -3.77
N TYR A 55 1.15 -4.99 -2.51
CA TYR A 55 1.34 -5.97 -1.44
C TYR A 55 0.19 -6.97 -1.39
N SER A 56 0.56 -8.25 -1.34
CA SER A 56 -0.38 -9.37 -1.26
C SER A 56 -0.93 -9.56 0.16
N GLU A 57 -1.96 -10.40 0.30
CA GLU A 57 -2.43 -10.90 1.60
C GLU A 57 -1.35 -11.66 2.38
N ARG A 58 -0.27 -12.09 1.72
CA ARG A 58 0.89 -12.75 2.32
C ARG A 58 1.97 -11.76 2.75
N ASP A 59 1.83 -10.47 2.45
CA ASP A 59 2.78 -9.43 2.84
C ASP A 59 2.25 -8.64 4.03
N VAL A 60 3.12 -8.43 5.03
CA VAL A 60 2.86 -7.60 6.21
C VAL A 60 3.84 -6.43 6.24
N VAL A 61 3.31 -5.23 6.08
CA VAL A 61 4.06 -3.97 6.13
C VAL A 61 4.10 -3.47 7.58
N ILE A 62 5.30 -3.32 8.13
CA ILE A 62 5.52 -2.68 9.44
C ILE A 62 5.89 -1.22 9.21
N HIS A 63 5.09 -0.29 9.73
CA HIS A 63 5.21 1.14 9.44
C HIS A 63 4.85 2.02 10.66
N ASP A 64 5.13 3.32 10.58
CA ASP A 64 4.61 4.32 11.53
C ASP A 64 3.14 4.65 11.21
N SER A 65 2.31 4.69 12.25
CA SER A 65 0.88 4.92 12.14
C SER A 65 0.45 6.32 11.70
N GLU A 66 1.28 7.32 11.95
CA GLU A 66 0.97 8.73 11.65
C GLU A 66 1.81 9.23 10.47
N ASP A 67 3.04 8.75 10.36
CA ASP A 67 3.97 9.10 9.29
C ASP A 67 4.15 7.93 8.31
N LEU A 68 3.27 7.86 7.32
CA LEU A 68 3.26 6.76 6.34
C LEU A 68 4.47 6.74 5.40
N SER A 69 5.35 7.75 5.46
CA SER A 69 6.65 7.69 4.78
C SER A 69 7.63 6.72 5.47
N VAL A 70 7.41 6.43 6.76
CA VAL A 70 8.28 5.56 7.56
C VAL A 70 7.78 4.12 7.51
N VAL A 71 8.36 3.34 6.58
CA VAL A 71 8.18 1.88 6.50
C VAL A 71 9.42 1.19 7.04
N TYR A 72 9.29 0.49 8.16
CA TYR A 72 10.40 -0.21 8.81
C TYR A 72 10.79 -1.48 8.07
N THR A 73 9.82 -2.24 7.59
CA THR A 73 10.07 -3.47 6.82
C THR A 73 8.79 -3.96 6.17
N VAL A 74 8.93 -4.77 5.12
CA VAL A 74 7.86 -5.55 4.53
C VAL A 74 8.24 -7.02 4.67
N ILE A 75 7.32 -7.81 5.19
CA ILE A 75 7.55 -9.21 5.51
C ILE A 75 6.63 -10.05 4.64
N ASN A 76 7.22 -10.84 3.74
CA ASN A 76 6.48 -11.89 3.06
C ASN A 76 6.40 -13.12 3.97
N LEU A 77 5.19 -13.56 4.31
CA LEU A 77 4.94 -14.64 5.27
C LEU A 77 5.42 -15.99 4.74
N ASP A 78 5.30 -16.24 3.44
CA ASP A 78 5.77 -17.49 2.83
C ASP A 78 7.30 -17.58 2.92
N SER A 79 7.99 -16.49 2.61
CA SER A 79 9.45 -16.39 2.76
C SER A 79 9.89 -16.53 4.22
N LEU A 80 9.16 -15.89 5.15
CA LEU A 80 9.48 -15.93 6.59
C LEU A 80 9.38 -17.34 7.18
N PHE A 81 8.49 -18.17 6.66
CA PHE A 81 8.23 -19.52 7.14
C PHE A 81 8.64 -20.61 6.13
N HIS A 82 9.46 -20.26 5.14
CA HIS A 82 9.99 -21.20 4.13
C HIS A 82 8.88 -22.02 3.43
N GLY A 83 7.75 -21.39 3.14
CA GLY A 83 6.57 -22.03 2.52
C GLY A 83 5.76 -22.94 3.45
N ILE A 84 6.17 -23.11 4.71
CA ILE A 84 5.46 -23.95 5.67
C ILE A 84 4.20 -23.21 6.15
N TYR A 85 3.08 -23.93 6.15
CA TYR A 85 1.84 -23.39 6.73
C TYR A 85 1.97 -23.26 8.25
N ILE A 86 1.83 -22.03 8.74
CA ILE A 86 1.85 -21.68 10.16
C ILE A 86 0.51 -21.06 10.53
N SER A 87 -0.04 -21.41 11.69
CA SER A 87 -1.29 -20.81 12.18
C SER A 87 -1.19 -19.28 12.26
N GLN A 88 -2.28 -18.57 11.92
CA GLN A 88 -2.35 -17.11 11.96
C GLN A 88 -1.88 -16.55 13.32
N ARG A 89 -2.23 -17.21 14.43
CA ARG A 89 -1.76 -16.84 15.78
C ARG A 89 -0.23 -16.82 15.90
N LEU A 90 0.44 -17.85 15.40
CA LEU A 90 1.91 -17.94 15.46
C LEU A 90 2.57 -16.96 14.50
N GLN A 91 1.99 -16.73 13.31
CA GLN A 91 2.45 -15.69 12.39
C GLN A 91 2.42 -14.32 13.08
N TRP A 92 1.29 -13.93 13.67
CA TRP A 92 1.16 -12.65 14.36
C TRP A 92 2.01 -12.55 15.63
N LYS A 93 2.31 -13.66 16.31
CA LYS A 93 3.31 -13.71 17.38
C LYS A 93 4.70 -13.31 16.85
N LYS A 94 5.11 -13.82 15.69
CA LYS A 94 6.38 -13.45 15.04
C LYS A 94 6.39 -11.99 14.60
N ILE A 95 5.33 -11.50 13.96
CA ILE A 95 5.19 -10.07 13.59
C ILE A 95 5.28 -9.18 14.83
N LYS A 96 4.63 -9.54 15.94
CA LYS A 96 4.72 -8.79 17.21
C LYS A 96 6.16 -8.72 17.72
N ASN A 97 6.96 -9.77 17.57
CA ASN A 97 8.37 -9.76 17.96
C ASN A 97 9.21 -8.84 17.06
N ILE A 98 8.95 -8.84 15.75
CA ILE A 98 9.65 -7.93 14.82
C ILE A 98 9.29 -6.46 15.13
N LYS A 99 8.01 -6.16 15.43
CA LYS A 99 7.62 -4.82 15.92
C LYS A 99 8.37 -4.41 17.18
N LYS A 100 8.55 -5.34 18.13
CA LYS A 100 9.31 -5.09 19.37
C LYS A 100 10.78 -4.79 19.08
N GLU A 101 11.38 -5.47 18.10
CA GLU A 101 12.76 -5.21 17.66
C GLU A 101 12.91 -3.76 17.18
N TYR A 102 12.08 -3.32 16.23
CA TYR A 102 12.11 -1.93 15.74
C TYR A 102 11.82 -0.92 16.85
N ARG A 103 10.88 -1.22 17.75
CA ARG A 103 10.63 -0.38 18.94
C ARG A 103 11.88 -0.25 19.81
N ALA A 104 12.60 -1.34 20.05
CA ALA A 104 13.81 -1.33 20.86
C ALA A 104 14.91 -0.48 20.20
N ILE A 105 15.09 -0.58 18.88
CA ILE A 105 16.04 0.23 18.11
C ILE A 105 15.70 1.73 18.24
N LEU A 106 14.44 2.11 17.99
CA LEU A 106 14.01 3.51 18.11
C LEU A 106 14.25 4.08 19.51
N LEU A 107 13.94 3.30 20.55
CA LEU A 107 14.17 3.73 21.94
C LEU A 107 15.66 3.80 22.28
N LYS A 108 16.48 2.88 21.76
CA LYS A 108 17.94 2.90 21.92
C LYS A 108 18.54 4.15 21.27
N LEU A 109 18.17 4.44 20.02
CA LEU A 109 18.58 5.66 19.31
C LEU A 109 18.14 6.91 20.08
N ALA A 110 16.90 6.96 20.56
CA ALA A 110 16.38 8.11 21.30
C ALA A 110 17.09 8.39 22.64
N ARG A 111 17.83 7.43 23.19
CA ARG A 111 18.62 7.60 24.42
C ARG A 111 19.96 8.28 24.16
N ARG A 112 20.55 8.13 22.97
CA ARG A 112 21.83 8.74 22.60
C ARG A 112 21.77 10.26 22.77
N THR A 113 22.81 10.85 23.35
CA THR A 113 22.97 12.30 23.51
C THR A 113 23.27 12.95 22.18
N GLN A 114 24.21 12.37 21.43
CA GLN A 114 24.52 12.75 20.05
C GLN A 114 24.03 11.66 19.08
N LEU A 115 23.17 12.04 18.13
CA LEU A 115 22.76 11.20 17.01
C LEU A 115 23.59 11.58 15.79
N ASN A 116 24.61 10.79 15.51
CA ASN A 116 25.39 10.90 14.27
C ASN A 116 25.09 9.65 13.42
N LEU A 117 24.52 9.84 12.22
CA LEU A 117 24.15 8.75 11.33
C LEU A 117 25.37 7.93 10.88
N GLU A 118 26.54 8.55 10.74
CA GLU A 118 27.75 7.88 10.29
C GLU A 118 28.38 6.96 11.34
N SER A 119 28.07 7.16 12.62
CA SER A 119 28.51 6.25 13.68
C SER A 119 27.58 5.05 13.90
N LEU A 120 26.45 5.01 13.19
CA LEU A 120 25.51 3.90 13.27
C LEU A 120 25.85 2.82 12.25
N VAL A 121 25.50 1.57 12.57
CA VAL A 121 25.72 0.42 11.68
C VAL A 121 24.48 -0.44 11.58
N GLY A 122 24.38 -1.23 10.50
CA GLY A 122 23.32 -2.20 10.28
C GLY A 122 21.91 -1.62 10.44
N LYS A 123 21.06 -2.32 11.19
CA LYS A 123 19.65 -1.95 11.37
C LYS A 123 19.46 -0.62 12.10
N GLU A 124 20.40 -0.21 12.95
CA GLU A 124 20.34 1.11 13.59
C GLU A 124 20.55 2.24 12.58
N LYS A 125 21.53 2.11 11.68
CA LYS A 125 21.77 3.10 10.61
C LYS A 125 20.55 3.20 9.70
N PHE A 126 20.03 2.04 9.28
CA PHE A 126 18.83 1.97 8.46
C PHE A 126 17.62 2.63 9.16
N VAL A 127 17.32 2.27 10.41
CA VAL A 127 16.17 2.86 11.12
C VAL A 127 16.35 4.36 11.29
N ALA A 128 17.56 4.84 11.60
CA ALA A 128 17.83 6.27 11.72
C ALA A 128 17.67 7.00 10.37
N SER A 129 18.10 6.40 9.26
CA SER A 129 18.00 7.03 7.94
C SER A 129 16.55 7.21 7.47
N LEU A 130 15.59 6.42 7.96
CA LEU A 130 14.16 6.60 7.65
C LEU A 130 13.60 7.97 8.11
N PHE A 131 14.29 8.65 9.03
CA PHE A 131 13.82 9.93 9.57
C PHE A 131 14.44 11.15 8.88
N GLY A 132 15.45 10.96 8.03
CA GLY A 132 16.09 12.04 7.25
C GLY A 132 16.56 13.21 8.12
N GLU A 133 16.37 14.43 7.61
CA GLU A 133 16.71 15.69 8.29
C GLU A 133 15.95 15.89 9.60
N ASP A 134 14.75 15.31 9.70
CA ASP A 134 13.89 15.37 10.89
C ASP A 134 14.29 14.35 11.98
N LEU A 135 15.46 13.71 11.88
CA LEU A 135 15.96 12.75 12.86
C LEU A 135 16.22 13.44 14.21
N ASN A 136 15.36 13.17 15.19
CA ASN A 136 15.55 13.65 16.56
C ASN A 136 14.98 12.71 17.62
N ARG A 137 15.51 12.83 18.84
CA ARG A 137 15.17 11.97 19.98
C ARG A 137 13.67 11.99 20.31
N LYS A 138 13.01 13.15 20.24
CA LYS A 138 11.57 13.27 20.56
C LYS A 138 10.72 12.54 19.52
N ARG A 139 11.03 12.69 18.23
CA ARG A 139 10.36 11.98 17.12
C ARG A 139 10.54 10.47 17.23
N LEU A 140 11.77 9.99 17.48
CA LEU A 140 12.05 8.56 17.69
C LEU A 140 11.23 7.96 18.85
N ARG A 141 11.10 8.67 19.99
CA ARG A 141 10.25 8.22 21.12
C ARG A 141 8.77 8.12 20.74
N ARG A 142 8.27 9.05 19.93
CA ARG A 142 6.89 9.01 19.43
C ARG A 142 6.71 7.84 18.48
N ALA A 143 7.61 7.70 17.50
CA ALA A 143 7.60 6.64 16.51
C ALA A 143 7.60 5.23 17.15
N ALA A 144 8.36 5.06 18.24
CA ALA A 144 8.39 3.82 19.01
C ALA A 144 6.99 3.39 19.55
N ARG A 145 6.06 4.33 19.75
CA ARG A 145 4.67 4.06 20.19
C ARG A 145 3.68 3.89 19.04
N ARG A 146 4.12 4.17 17.81
CA ARG A 146 3.29 4.28 16.60
C ARG A 146 3.48 3.12 15.62
N ILE A 147 4.29 2.12 15.98
CA ILE A 147 4.54 0.98 15.09
C ILE A 147 3.27 0.15 14.89
N ARG A 148 2.79 0.10 13.65
CA ARG A 148 1.68 -0.73 13.19
C ARG A 148 2.16 -1.80 12.23
N ALA A 149 1.30 -2.78 12.01
CA ALA A 149 1.49 -3.83 11.02
C ALA A 149 0.21 -3.90 10.19
N GLN A 150 0.35 -3.83 8.88
CA GLN A 150 -0.73 -3.78 7.92
C GLN A 150 -0.52 -4.88 6.89
N THR A 151 -1.52 -5.74 6.70
CA THR A 151 -1.51 -6.74 5.63
C THR A 151 -1.84 -6.08 4.30
N GLY A 152 -1.24 -6.54 3.21
CA GLY A 152 -1.62 -6.15 1.85
C GLY A 152 -3.03 -6.62 1.48
N LEU A 153 -3.63 -5.95 0.49
CA LEU A 153 -5.01 -6.16 0.07
C LEU A 153 -5.13 -6.39 -1.44
N LYS A 154 -4.02 -6.59 -2.15
CA LYS A 154 -3.97 -6.69 -3.61
C LYS A 154 -4.95 -7.72 -4.18
N GLU A 155 -4.96 -8.93 -3.64
CA GLU A 155 -5.82 -10.00 -4.15
C GLU A 155 -7.30 -9.65 -3.92
N ARG A 156 -7.66 -9.20 -2.71
CA ARG A 156 -9.04 -8.78 -2.40
C ARG A 156 -9.50 -7.63 -3.29
N PHE A 157 -8.66 -6.61 -3.46
CA PHE A 157 -8.99 -5.44 -4.26
C PHE A 157 -9.24 -5.80 -5.74
N LYS A 158 -8.57 -6.84 -6.26
CA LYS A 158 -8.81 -7.33 -7.62
C LYS A 158 -10.13 -8.06 -7.79
N LEU A 159 -10.69 -8.62 -6.72
CA LEU A 159 -11.92 -9.41 -6.76
C LEU A 159 -13.19 -8.54 -6.68
N GLY A 160 -13.07 -7.26 -6.35
CA GLY A 160 -14.20 -6.33 -6.16
C GLY A 160 -14.58 -6.22 -4.70
#